data_AF-A0A973LHD2-F1
#
_entry.id   AF-A0A973LHD2-F1
#
_cell.length_a   1.000
_cell.length_b   1.000
_cell.length_c   1.000
_cell.angle_alpha   90.00
_cell.angle_beta   90.00
_cell.angle_gamma   90.00
#
_symmetry.space_group_name_H-M   'P 1'
#
loop_
_entity.id
_entity.type
_entity.pdbx_description
1 polymer ?
#
loop_
_entity_poly.entity_id
_entity_poly.type
_entity_poly.pdbx_seq_one_letter_code
_entity_poly.pdbx_strand_id
1 'polypeptide(L)'
;MTARLHRPPVRGWRAPEGAIYVGPGSRWANPWSWRTRHALARVPALDGSEWELETRISSAGRTHPYLHPDGRVTPHAIRYLTRQESVDLYRAALTAPTSSVRLWQHCSPHLTVVDARRELAGRDLVCRCALGQPCHADVLLEVCREPIGEIDASTS
;
A
#
# COMPACT_ATOMS: atom_id res chain seq x y z
N MET A 1 6.04 6.22 23.08
CA MET A 1 4.92 6.20 22.11
C MET A 1 5.46 6.60 20.76
N THR A 2 5.18 5.85 19.70
CA THR A 2 5.48 6.24 18.31
C THR A 2 4.21 6.71 17.62
N ALA A 3 4.30 7.83 16.90
CA ALA A 3 3.17 8.51 16.29
C ALA A 3 3.38 8.77 14.79
N ARG A 4 2.25 8.88 14.09
CA ARG A 4 2.22 9.40 12.72
C ARG A 4 2.20 10.92 12.77
N LEU A 5 3.11 11.53 12.02
CA LEU A 5 3.23 12.97 11.88
C LEU A 5 2.91 13.39 10.43
N HIS A 6 2.21 14.52 10.29
CA HIS A 6 1.95 15.11 8.98
C HIS A 6 3.08 16.09 8.60
N ARG A 7 3.64 15.93 7.39
CA ARG A 7 4.54 16.90 6.76
C ARG A 7 3.72 17.96 6.02
N PRO A 8 3.67 19.22 6.49
CA PRO A 8 3.01 20.29 5.77
C PRO A 8 3.82 20.69 4.51
N PRO A 9 3.18 21.29 3.50
CA PRO A 9 3.85 21.77 2.28
C PRO A 9 4.59 23.10 2.50
N VAL A 10 5.22 23.30 3.66
CA VAL A 10 5.93 24.53 4.01
C VAL A 10 7.41 24.39 3.64
N ARG A 11 7.92 25.34 2.83
CA ARG A 11 9.34 25.38 2.46
C ARG A 11 10.19 25.51 3.74
N GLY A 12 11.26 24.73 3.82
CA GLY A 12 12.16 24.75 4.97
C GLY A 12 11.72 23.90 6.17
N TRP A 13 10.49 23.34 6.16
CA TRP A 13 10.04 22.47 7.24
C TRP A 13 11.01 21.30 7.48
N ARG A 14 11.28 21.02 8.76
CA ARG A 14 12.11 19.92 9.24
C ARG A 14 11.29 19.01 10.13
N ALA A 15 11.51 17.71 9.99
CA ALA A 15 10.91 16.74 10.88
C ALA A 15 11.51 16.89 12.29
N PRO A 16 10.76 16.54 13.35
CA PRO A 16 11.34 16.38 14.69
C PRO A 16 12.52 15.41 14.67
N GLU A 17 13.43 15.59 15.62
CA GLU A 17 14.60 14.73 15.75
C GLU A 17 14.18 13.26 15.90
N GLY A 18 14.87 12.38 15.16
CA GLY A 18 14.58 10.95 15.16
C GLY A 18 13.34 10.50 14.36
N ALA A 19 12.54 11.42 13.80
CA ALA A 19 11.39 11.05 12.97
C ALA A 19 11.80 10.69 11.54
N ILE A 20 11.22 9.63 10.97
CA ILE A 20 11.56 9.10 9.64
C ILE A 20 10.49 9.49 8.61
N TYR A 21 10.92 10.06 7.49
CA TYR A 21 10.01 10.34 6.37
C TYR A 21 9.73 9.08 5.55
N VAL A 22 8.44 8.73 5.44
CA VAL A 22 7.94 7.55 4.73
C VAL A 22 7.08 7.90 3.50
N GLY A 23 6.99 9.19 3.15
CA GLY A 23 6.20 9.65 2.01
C GLY A 23 6.85 9.42 0.64
N PRO A 24 6.27 9.98 -0.44
CA PRO A 24 6.78 9.84 -1.81
C PRO A 24 8.26 10.21 -1.93
N GLY A 25 9.01 9.40 -2.69
CA GLY A 25 10.46 9.49 -2.83
C GLY A 25 11.25 8.67 -1.80
N SER A 26 10.60 8.15 -0.76
CA SER A 26 11.23 7.19 0.17
C SER A 26 11.00 5.74 -0.29
N ARG A 27 11.84 4.82 0.18
CA ARG A 27 11.64 3.36 0.00
C ARG A 27 10.37 2.84 0.69
N TRP A 28 9.80 3.61 1.62
CA TRP A 28 8.60 3.28 2.38
C TRP A 28 7.32 3.79 1.72
N ALA A 29 7.41 4.51 0.60
CA ALA A 29 6.26 5.13 -0.05
C ALA A 29 5.24 4.10 -0.52
N ASN A 30 3.95 4.47 -0.46
CA ASN A 30 2.89 3.68 -1.08
C ASN A 30 2.90 3.85 -2.62
N PRO A 31 3.13 2.79 -3.41
CA PRO A 31 3.11 2.87 -4.87
C PRO A 31 1.71 3.17 -5.44
N TRP A 32 0.65 2.82 -4.70
CA TRP A 32 -0.75 3.13 -5.03
C TRP A 32 -1.13 4.52 -4.53
N SER A 33 -0.42 5.54 -5.03
CA SER A 33 -0.65 6.93 -4.63
C SER A 33 -1.99 7.48 -5.15
N TRP A 34 -2.59 8.39 -4.39
CA TRP A 34 -3.89 9.00 -4.66
C TRP A 34 -4.05 9.48 -6.11
N ARG A 35 -5.10 8.97 -6.79
CA ARG A 35 -5.49 9.33 -8.16
C ARG A 35 -4.36 9.22 -9.20
N THR A 36 -3.50 8.22 -9.06
CA THR A 36 -2.47 7.90 -10.04
C THR A 36 -2.87 6.72 -10.92
N ARG A 37 -2.19 6.54 -12.06
CA ARG A 37 -2.37 5.37 -12.95
C ARG A 37 -2.08 4.02 -12.28
N HIS A 38 -1.32 4.04 -11.19
CA HIS A 38 -0.98 2.85 -10.43
C HIS A 38 -2.08 2.48 -9.43
N ALA A 39 -2.96 3.43 -9.07
CA ALA A 39 -4.02 3.27 -8.07
C ALA A 39 -5.40 3.17 -8.73
N LEU A 40 -5.59 2.14 -9.55
CA LEU A 40 -6.84 1.87 -10.26
C LEU A 40 -7.47 0.57 -9.78
N ALA A 41 -8.78 0.59 -9.54
CA ALA A 41 -9.60 -0.59 -9.32
C ALA A 41 -10.35 -0.94 -10.59
N ARG A 42 -10.41 -2.24 -10.89
CA ARG A 42 -11.37 -2.83 -11.80
C ARG A 42 -12.60 -3.29 -11.03
N VAL A 43 -13.78 -2.97 -11.53
CA VAL A 43 -15.06 -3.27 -10.89
C VAL A 43 -16.05 -3.81 -11.92
N PRO A 44 -16.66 -5.00 -11.73
CA PRO A 44 -16.33 -5.97 -10.67
C PRO A 44 -14.94 -6.59 -10.87
N ALA A 45 -14.44 -7.35 -9.89
CA ALA A 45 -13.27 -8.21 -10.10
C ALA A 45 -13.61 -9.37 -11.05
N LEU A 46 -12.58 -10.05 -11.58
CA LEU A 46 -12.80 -11.25 -12.39
C LEU A 46 -13.13 -12.48 -11.55
N ASP A 47 -12.64 -12.53 -10.31
CA ASP A 47 -12.84 -13.65 -9.38
C ASP A 47 -14.18 -13.61 -8.63
N GLY A 48 -15.02 -12.61 -8.92
CA GLY A 48 -16.31 -12.40 -8.25
C GLY A 48 -16.24 -11.48 -7.03
N SER A 49 -15.06 -11.05 -6.60
CA SER A 49 -14.91 -9.98 -5.61
C SER A 49 -15.47 -8.66 -6.14
N GLU A 50 -15.77 -7.73 -5.22
CA GLU A 50 -16.32 -6.42 -5.59
C GLU A 50 -15.35 -5.65 -6.51
N TRP A 51 -14.04 -5.73 -6.25
CA TRP A 51 -13.03 -5.06 -7.06
C TRP A 51 -11.68 -5.78 -6.97
N GLU A 52 -10.83 -5.58 -7.98
CA GLU A 52 -9.43 -6.02 -7.99
C GLU A 52 -8.51 -4.88 -8.45
N LEU A 53 -7.23 -4.94 -8.10
CA LEU A 53 -6.24 -4.00 -8.60
C LEU A 53 -6.13 -4.11 -10.13
N GLU A 54 -6.36 -3.02 -10.85
CA GLU A 54 -6.13 -2.98 -12.29
C GLU A 54 -4.64 -2.85 -12.58
N THR A 55 -4.05 -3.94 -13.06
CA THR A 55 -2.61 -4.02 -13.37
C THR A 55 -2.27 -3.70 -14.83
N ARG A 56 -3.27 -3.60 -15.72
CA ARG A 56 -3.06 -3.22 -17.14
C ARG A 56 -2.88 -1.71 -17.28
N ILE A 57 -2.26 -1.30 -18.38
CA ILE A 57 -2.22 0.12 -18.76
C ILE A 57 -3.65 0.59 -19.05
N SER A 58 -4.20 1.42 -18.16
CA SER A 58 -5.59 1.89 -18.23
C SER A 58 -5.73 3.30 -17.63
N SER A 59 -6.95 3.81 -17.58
CA SER A 59 -7.30 5.08 -16.93
C SER A 59 -8.66 5.00 -16.25
N ALA A 60 -8.85 5.77 -15.17
CA ALA A 60 -10.15 5.90 -14.55
C ALA A 60 -11.21 6.42 -15.56
N GLY A 61 -12.44 5.94 -15.44
CA GLY A 61 -13.55 6.24 -16.35
C GLY A 61 -13.61 5.37 -17.61
N ARG A 62 -12.68 4.42 -17.79
CA ARG A 62 -12.76 3.44 -18.89
C ARG A 62 -13.64 2.27 -18.49
N THR A 63 -14.26 1.65 -19.48
CA THR A 63 -14.96 0.37 -19.32
C THR A 63 -14.43 -0.60 -20.36
N HIS A 64 -14.05 -1.80 -19.91
CA HIS A 64 -13.52 -2.85 -20.76
C HIS A 64 -14.44 -4.08 -20.68
N PRO A 65 -14.98 -4.59 -21.80
CA PRO A 65 -15.70 -5.85 -21.79
C PRO A 65 -14.74 -7.01 -21.57
N TYR A 66 -15.11 -7.96 -20.73
CA TYR A 66 -14.43 -9.24 -20.59
C TYR A 66 -15.36 -10.36 -21.05
N LEU A 67 -14.91 -11.11 -22.05
CA LEU A 67 -15.58 -12.31 -22.53
C LEU A 67 -15.11 -13.50 -21.71
N HIS A 68 -16.01 -14.09 -20.95
CA HIS A 68 -15.78 -15.28 -20.14
C HIS A 68 -15.75 -16.54 -21.03
N PRO A 69 -15.13 -17.64 -20.57
CA PRO A 69 -15.10 -18.91 -21.31
C PRO A 69 -16.48 -19.49 -21.63
N ASP A 70 -17.50 -19.17 -20.82
CA ASP A 70 -18.89 -19.58 -20.99
C ASP A 70 -19.67 -18.72 -22.01
N GLY A 71 -19.01 -17.73 -22.63
CA GLY A 71 -19.61 -16.80 -23.60
C GLY A 71 -20.26 -15.57 -22.97
N ARG A 72 -20.32 -15.46 -21.64
CA ARG A 72 -20.84 -14.27 -20.95
C ARG A 72 -19.90 -13.10 -21.16
N VAL A 73 -20.46 -11.90 -21.33
CA VAL A 73 -19.68 -10.65 -21.36
C VAL A 73 -19.94 -9.86 -20.09
N THR A 74 -18.90 -9.55 -19.32
CA THR A 74 -19.00 -8.67 -18.15
C THR A 74 -18.32 -7.33 -18.46
N PRO A 75 -19.03 -6.19 -18.33
CA PRO A 75 -18.41 -4.89 -18.43
C PRO A 75 -17.64 -4.58 -17.13
N HIS A 76 -16.35 -4.29 -17.24
CA HIS A 76 -15.53 -3.89 -16.11
C HIS A 76 -15.21 -2.40 -16.16
N ALA A 77 -15.72 -1.64 -15.21
CA ALA A 77 -15.41 -0.24 -15.02
C ALA A 77 -14.06 -0.08 -14.31
N ILE A 78 -13.27 0.90 -14.76
CA ILE A 78 -12.00 1.28 -14.14
C ILE A 78 -12.22 2.58 -13.38
N ARG A 79 -11.97 2.56 -12.07
CA ARG A 79 -12.04 3.74 -11.21
C ARG A 79 -10.76 3.92 -10.42
N TYR A 80 -10.56 5.10 -9.84
CA TYR A 80 -9.52 5.25 -8.84
C TYR A 80 -9.84 4.42 -7.59
N LEU A 81 -8.78 3.91 -6.96
CA LEU A 81 -8.88 3.38 -5.60
C LEU A 81 -9.30 4.50 -4.63
N THR A 82 -10.05 4.13 -3.61
CA THR A 82 -10.23 4.97 -2.44
C THR A 82 -8.91 5.05 -1.66
N ARG A 83 -8.83 5.98 -0.69
CA ARG A 83 -7.67 6.05 0.20
C ARG A 83 -7.51 4.78 1.02
N GLN A 84 -8.62 4.22 1.49
CA GLN A 84 -8.62 3.00 2.28
C GLN A 84 -8.14 1.82 1.44
N GLU A 85 -8.72 1.59 0.26
CA GLU A 85 -8.29 0.53 -0.66
C GLU A 85 -6.79 0.62 -1.01
N SER A 86 -6.27 1.85 -1.19
CA SER A 86 -4.84 2.07 -1.44
C SER A 86 -3.96 1.66 -0.25
N VAL A 87 -4.45 1.86 0.98
CA VAL A 87 -3.76 1.48 2.23
C VAL A 87 -3.86 -0.03 2.46
N ASP A 88 -5.00 -0.63 2.13
CA ASP A 88 -5.23 -2.07 2.25
C ASP A 88 -4.31 -2.84 1.29
N LEU A 89 -4.15 -2.36 0.05
CA LEU A 89 -3.15 -2.92 -0.88
C LEU A 89 -1.73 -2.78 -0.34
N TYR A 90 -1.39 -1.64 0.28
CA TYR A 90 -0.07 -1.47 0.89
C TYR A 90 0.18 -2.46 2.02
N ARG A 91 -0.82 -2.67 2.89
CA ARG A 91 -0.75 -3.68 3.95
C ARG A 91 -0.57 -5.07 3.36
N ALA A 92 -1.43 -5.50 2.44
CA ALA A 92 -1.34 -6.81 1.81
C ALA A 92 0.03 -7.02 1.15
N ALA A 93 0.54 -6.01 0.44
CA ALA A 93 1.85 -6.05 -0.20
C ALA A 93 3.02 -6.15 0.77
N LEU A 94 2.85 -5.70 2.02
CA LEU A 94 3.87 -5.75 3.07
C LEU A 94 3.80 -7.05 3.88
N THR A 95 2.59 -7.54 4.18
CA THR A 95 2.36 -8.65 5.12
C THR A 95 2.12 -10.00 4.44
N ALA A 96 1.55 -10.01 3.24
CA ALA A 96 1.21 -11.21 2.48
C ALA A 96 1.36 -10.96 0.96
N PRO A 97 2.57 -10.66 0.47
CA PRO A 97 2.78 -10.26 -0.93
C PRO A 97 2.41 -11.36 -1.92
N THR A 98 1.81 -10.97 -3.04
CA THR A 98 1.52 -11.86 -4.18
C THR A 98 2.33 -11.45 -5.42
N SER A 99 2.20 -12.22 -6.50
CA SER A 99 2.82 -11.87 -7.80
C SER A 99 2.29 -10.55 -8.38
N SER A 100 1.07 -10.12 -8.01
CA SER A 100 0.46 -8.88 -8.51
C SER A 100 0.46 -7.75 -7.47
N VAL A 101 0.47 -8.09 -6.18
CA VAL A 101 0.40 -7.13 -5.07
C VAL A 101 1.64 -7.31 -4.20
N ARG A 102 2.72 -6.59 -4.55
CA ARG A 102 3.97 -6.54 -3.77
C ARG A 102 4.64 -5.16 -3.92
N LEU A 103 5.37 -4.73 -2.88
CA LEU A 103 6.07 -3.45 -2.90
C LEU A 103 7.34 -3.52 -3.76
N TRP A 104 7.52 -2.53 -4.63
CA TRP A 104 8.69 -2.37 -5.49
C TRP A 104 9.02 -3.62 -6.33
N GLN A 105 8.07 -4.04 -7.19
CA GLN A 105 8.12 -5.26 -8.00
C GLN A 105 9.43 -5.53 -8.78
N HIS A 106 10.22 -4.49 -9.06
CA HIS A 106 11.45 -4.54 -9.85
C HIS A 106 12.73 -4.30 -9.05
N CYS A 107 12.63 -4.06 -7.74
CA CYS A 107 13.79 -3.90 -6.85
C CYS A 107 13.82 -5.08 -5.89
N SER A 108 14.74 -6.02 -6.12
CA SER A 108 15.03 -7.09 -5.16
C SER A 108 16.13 -6.62 -4.18
N PRO A 109 15.98 -6.86 -2.87
CA PRO A 109 14.84 -7.50 -2.22
C PRO A 109 13.63 -6.56 -2.10
N HIS A 110 12.44 -7.15 -2.21
CA HIS A 110 11.17 -6.46 -1.94
C HIS A 110 11.10 -6.05 -0.46
N LEU A 111 10.43 -4.94 -0.18
CA LEU A 111 10.30 -4.45 1.19
C LEU A 111 9.43 -5.39 2.03
N THR A 112 9.91 -5.77 3.23
CA THR A 112 9.22 -6.70 4.14
C THR A 112 8.86 -6.08 5.50
N VAL A 113 8.01 -6.76 6.28
CA VAL A 113 7.77 -6.41 7.69
C VAL A 113 9.05 -6.44 8.53
N VAL A 114 9.98 -7.35 8.23
CA VAL A 114 11.26 -7.44 8.95
C VAL A 114 12.09 -6.18 8.73
N ASP A 115 12.14 -5.67 7.51
CA ASP A 115 12.80 -4.39 7.22
C ASP A 115 12.14 -3.24 7.97
N ALA A 116 10.80 -3.18 7.95
CA ALA A 116 10.04 -2.14 8.66
C ALA A 116 10.36 -2.16 10.16
N ARG A 117 10.30 -3.34 10.80
CA ARG A 117 10.64 -3.50 12.23
C ARG A 117 12.08 -3.10 12.52
N ARG A 118 13.05 -3.52 11.69
CA ARG A 118 14.47 -3.20 11.89
C ARG A 118 14.74 -1.69 11.81
N GLU A 119 14.11 -0.99 10.87
CA GLU A 119 14.48 0.39 10.53
C GLU A 119 13.55 1.45 11.15
N LEU A 120 12.29 1.10 11.45
CA LEU A 120 11.25 2.04 11.85
C LEU A 120 10.74 1.84 13.29
N ALA A 121 11.01 0.69 13.93
CA ALA A 121 10.54 0.45 15.29
C ALA A 121 11.07 1.53 16.26
N GLY A 122 10.20 2.02 17.12
CA GLY A 122 10.53 3.09 18.07
C GLY A 122 10.66 4.49 17.45
N ARG A 123 10.37 4.68 16.15
CA ARG A 123 10.46 5.98 15.47
C ARG A 123 9.09 6.56 15.14
N ASP A 124 8.98 7.89 15.19
CA ASP A 124 7.84 8.61 14.61
C ASP A 124 7.92 8.61 13.10
N LEU A 125 6.78 8.44 12.42
CA LEU A 125 6.73 8.34 10.97
C LEU A 125 6.05 9.56 10.35
N VAL A 126 6.76 10.21 9.44
CA VAL A 126 6.32 11.44 8.76
C VAL A 126 5.80 11.11 7.37
N CYS A 127 4.55 11.50 7.08
CA CYS A 127 3.96 11.40 5.75
C CYS A 127 3.26 12.70 5.33
N ARG A 128 3.06 12.91 4.02
CA ARG A 128 2.32 14.07 3.48
C ARG A 128 0.79 13.90 3.51
N CYS A 129 0.29 12.71 3.87
CA CYS A 129 -1.15 12.50 4.00
C CYS A 129 -1.70 13.27 5.21
N ALA A 130 -2.77 14.02 5.02
CA ALA A 130 -3.49 14.72 6.09
C ALA A 130 -3.89 13.77 7.23
N LEU A 131 -3.83 14.26 8.46
CA LEU A 131 -4.28 13.51 9.64
C LEU A 131 -5.79 13.25 9.56
N GLY A 132 -6.25 12.14 10.14
CA GLY A 132 -7.65 11.69 10.09
C GLY A 132 -8.08 11.01 8.78
N GLN A 133 -7.17 10.86 7.81
CA GLN A 133 -7.38 10.07 6.59
C GLN A 133 -6.52 8.81 6.61
N PRO A 134 -6.94 7.71 5.96
CA PRO A 134 -6.14 6.50 5.85
C PRO A 134 -4.74 6.78 5.28
N CYS A 135 -3.72 6.19 5.90
CA CYS A 135 -2.34 6.32 5.43
C CYS A 135 -1.53 5.04 5.66
N HIS A 136 -0.58 4.80 4.77
CA HIS A 136 0.35 3.68 4.88
C HIS A 136 1.30 3.80 6.07
N ALA A 137 1.55 5.01 6.57
CA ALA A 137 2.33 5.22 7.79
C ALA A 137 1.67 4.57 9.02
N ASP A 138 0.33 4.49 9.04
CA ASP A 138 -0.40 3.82 10.12
C ASP A 138 -0.16 2.31 10.08
N VAL A 139 -0.14 1.70 8.88
CA VAL A 139 0.24 0.30 8.68
C VAL A 139 1.67 0.03 9.16
N LEU A 140 2.62 0.89 8.79
CA LEU A 140 4.02 0.75 9.22
C LEU A 140 4.16 0.84 10.75
N LEU A 141 3.45 1.78 11.39
CA LEU A 141 3.44 1.88 12.85
C LEU A 141 2.85 0.64 13.51
N GLU A 142 1.77 0.09 12.96
CA GLU A 142 1.13 -1.12 13.48
C GLU A 142 2.06 -2.34 13.42
N VAL A 143 2.64 -2.64 12.25
CA VAL A 143 3.53 -3.81 12.11
C VAL A 143 4.81 -3.68 12.95
N CYS A 144 5.23 -2.44 13.26
CA CYS A 144 6.37 -2.17 14.15
C CYS A 144 6.03 -2.30 15.64
N ARG A 145 4.75 -2.32 16.02
CA ARG A 145 4.31 -2.50 17.41
C ARG A 145 4.14 -3.98 17.76
N GLU A 146 3.81 -4.81 16.78
CA GLU A 146 3.72 -6.26 16.96
C GLU A 146 5.14 -6.85 17.10
N PRO A 147 5.45 -7.60 18.18
CA PRO A 147 6.72 -8.28 18.31
C PRO A 147 6.88 -9.31 17.18
N ILE A 148 8.13 -9.59 16.81
CA ILE A 148 8.45 -10.76 16.00
C ILE A 148 8.06 -11.96 16.85
N GLY A 149 6.92 -12.59 16.56
CA GLY A 149 6.61 -13.90 17.13
C GLY A 149 7.79 -14.82 16.83
N GLU A 150 8.33 -15.43 17.88
CA GLU A 150 9.24 -16.56 17.75
C GLU A 150 8.57 -17.56 16.80
N ILE A 151 9.17 -17.75 15.63
CA ILE A 151 8.90 -18.94 14.83
C ILE A 151 9.42 -20.08 15.69
N ASP A 152 8.51 -20.72 16.42
CA ASP A 152 8.79 -21.94 17.16
C ASP A 152 9.48 -22.93 16.22
N ALA A 153 10.78 -23.13 16.48
CA ALA A 153 11.50 -24.32 16.07
C ALA A 153 10.91 -25.48 16.87
N SER A 154 9.73 -25.95 16.47
CA SER A 154 9.03 -27.09 17.07
C SER A 154 8.17 -27.77 16.01
N THR A 155 8.82 -28.22 14.94
CA THR A 155 8.41 -29.46 14.28
C THR A 155 9.57 -30.42 14.44
N SER A 156 9.41 -31.34 15.39
CA SER A 156 10.15 -32.59 15.47
C SER A 156 9.91 -33.46 14.23
#